data_AF-A0A452GWE7-F1
#
_entry.id   AF-A0A452GWE7-F1
#
_cell.length_a   1.000
_cell.length_b   1.000
_cell.length_c   1.000
_cell.angle_alpha   90.00
_cell.angle_beta   90.00
_cell.angle_gamma   90.00
#
_symmetry.space_group_name_H-M   'P 1'
#
loop_
_entity.id
_entity.type
_entity.pdbx_description
1 polymer ?
#
loop_
_entity_poly.entity_id
_entity_poly.type
_entity_poly.pdbx_seq_one_letter_code
_entity_poly.pdbx_strand_id
1 'polypeptide(L)'
;MADPGPRSLLYEGLLLPALVSIILPPPPGSTWMQELLTLIPSDGDSRLAQSVPSWERVPWLEQTTAAALLENSPCPQLISSHLPCCLFSTCFHGSNAKVRGGGSGVRGIERGRVLFGSWFQPFKGWLGLRDRLNFLLLTCEEMHQDLRGSVEWICQFLGKQQDAQALDGVVENTSFQAMNQNKTCNYGLGLENIMDQWVSPFLRKGVPGDWKGHFMVAQSQVFDWLYREQMQDVSIRFPWDEA
;
A
#
# COMPACT_ATOMS: atom_id res chain seq x y z
N MET A 1 1.14 -25.15 18.91
CA MET A 1 -0.01 -24.51 18.24
C MET A 1 -0.49 -23.43 19.18
N ALA A 2 -0.40 -22.16 18.79
CA ALA A 2 -0.87 -21.05 19.62
C ALA A 2 -2.36 -20.80 19.34
N ASP A 3 -3.13 -20.53 20.38
CA ASP A 3 -4.55 -20.19 20.28
C ASP A 3 -4.70 -18.84 19.55
N PRO A 4 -5.41 -18.78 18.40
CA PRO A 4 -5.60 -17.54 17.65
C PRO A 4 -6.61 -16.66 18.40
N GLY A 5 -6.07 -15.79 19.27
CA GLY A 5 -6.85 -14.96 20.20
C GLY A 5 -7.88 -14.05 19.51
N PRO A 6 -8.89 -13.53 20.24
CA PRO A 6 -10.18 -13.10 19.70
C PRO A 6 -10.19 -12.01 18.60
N ARG A 7 -9.06 -11.34 18.35
CA ARG A 7 -8.91 -10.41 17.21
C ARG A 7 -8.69 -11.12 15.87
N SER A 8 -8.06 -12.29 15.82
CA SER A 8 -7.83 -13.01 14.56
C SER A 8 -9.14 -13.49 13.93
N LEU A 9 -10.08 -13.95 14.75
CA LEU A 9 -11.41 -14.42 14.33
C LEU A 9 -12.27 -13.29 13.74
N LEU A 10 -12.13 -12.05 14.25
CA LEU A 10 -12.80 -10.88 13.67
C LEU A 10 -12.35 -10.61 12.23
N TYR A 11 -11.07 -10.85 11.93
CA TYR A 11 -10.54 -10.66 10.58
C TYR A 11 -11.00 -11.76 9.61
N GLU A 12 -11.21 -12.99 10.05
CA GLU A 12 -11.62 -14.10 9.18
C GLU A 12 -12.93 -13.83 8.41
N GLY A 13 -13.96 -13.29 9.09
CA GLY A 13 -15.26 -13.01 8.46
C GLY A 13 -15.21 -11.85 7.45
N LEU A 14 -14.35 -10.85 7.68
CA LEU A 14 -14.25 -9.65 6.85
C LEU A 14 -13.43 -9.85 5.56
N LEU A 15 -12.59 -10.88 5.51
CA LEU A 15 -11.56 -11.01 4.47
C LEU A 15 -11.93 -11.97 3.31
N LEU A 16 -13.02 -12.74 3.44
CA LEU A 16 -13.39 -13.75 2.46
C LEU A 16 -13.88 -13.20 1.09
N PRO A 17 -14.59 -12.06 0.99
CA PRO A 17 -14.91 -11.42 -0.28
C PRO A 17 -14.02 -10.21 -0.63
N ALA A 18 -13.04 -9.87 0.21
CA ALA A 18 -12.35 -8.59 0.15
C ALA A 18 -11.06 -8.64 -0.69
N LEU A 19 -10.87 -7.61 -1.52
CA LEU A 19 -9.57 -7.28 -2.05
C LEU A 19 -8.79 -6.51 -0.98
N VAL A 20 -7.83 -7.19 -0.40
CA VAL A 20 -6.87 -6.56 0.51
C VAL A 20 -5.76 -5.88 -0.30
N SER A 21 -5.32 -4.73 0.18
CA SER A 21 -4.21 -3.93 -0.31
C SER A 21 -3.26 -3.72 0.86
N ILE A 22 -2.45 -4.73 1.10
CA ILE A 22 -1.47 -4.65 2.17
C ILE A 22 -0.37 -3.70 1.73
N ILE A 23 0.02 -2.81 2.62
CA ILE A 23 1.00 -1.78 2.36
C ILE A 23 2.00 -1.85 3.49
N LEU A 24 3.25 -2.05 3.16
CA LEU A 24 4.34 -1.71 4.07
C LEU A 24 4.75 -0.26 3.63
N PRO A 25 5.08 0.68 4.54
CA PRO A 25 5.15 2.14 4.28
C PRO A 25 6.20 2.63 3.22
N PRO A 26 6.80 3.84 3.25
CA PRO A 26 6.31 5.13 3.68
C PRO A 26 5.78 5.90 2.45
N PRO A 27 5.40 7.18 2.57
CA PRO A 27 3.99 7.34 2.84
C PRO A 27 3.06 7.47 1.61
N PRO A 28 3.48 7.82 0.37
CA PRO A 28 2.51 8.09 -0.70
C PRO A 28 2.03 6.84 -1.44
N GLY A 29 2.78 5.73 -1.39
CA GLY A 29 2.46 4.51 -2.15
C GLY A 29 1.13 3.86 -1.75
N SER A 30 0.75 3.99 -0.47
CA SER A 30 -0.57 3.59 0.05
C SER A 30 -1.70 4.30 -0.70
N THR A 31 -1.70 5.63 -0.63
CA THR A 31 -2.77 6.46 -1.20
C THR A 31 -2.81 6.33 -2.71
N TRP A 32 -1.67 6.17 -3.38
CA TRP A 32 -1.62 5.89 -4.81
C TRP A 32 -2.31 4.56 -5.15
N MET A 33 -2.08 3.51 -4.35
CA MET A 33 -2.80 2.25 -4.50
C MET A 33 -4.30 2.37 -4.17
N GLN A 34 -4.68 3.16 -3.14
CA GLN A 34 -6.09 3.39 -2.80
C GLN A 34 -6.85 4.13 -3.91
N GLU A 35 -6.22 5.09 -4.59
CA GLU A 35 -6.80 5.74 -5.78
C GLU A 35 -6.90 4.75 -6.95
N LEU A 36 -5.84 3.98 -7.26
CA LEU A 36 -5.88 2.95 -8.31
C LEU A 36 -7.01 1.94 -8.09
N LEU A 37 -7.16 1.43 -6.86
CA LEU A 37 -8.23 0.48 -6.50
C LEU A 37 -9.62 1.11 -6.47
N THR A 38 -9.74 2.44 -6.42
CA THR A 38 -11.02 3.15 -6.59
C THR A 38 -11.35 3.35 -8.06
N LEU A 39 -10.37 3.83 -8.85
CA LEU A 39 -10.58 4.29 -10.22
C LEU A 39 -10.65 3.13 -11.22
N ILE A 40 -9.95 2.02 -10.99
CA ILE A 40 -10.01 0.85 -11.88
C ILE A 40 -11.42 0.22 -11.87
N PRO A 41 -12.06 -0.09 -10.72
CA PRO A 41 -13.46 -0.53 -10.70
C PRO A 41 -14.45 0.47 -11.33
N SER A 42 -14.14 1.77 -11.28
CA SER A 42 -14.96 2.86 -11.83
C SER A 42 -14.64 3.27 -13.28
N ASP A 43 -13.75 2.55 -13.98
CA ASP A 43 -13.35 2.85 -15.37
C ASP A 43 -12.86 4.29 -15.58
N GLY A 44 -12.14 4.81 -14.58
CA GLY A 44 -11.61 6.17 -14.59
C GLY A 44 -12.59 7.24 -14.11
N ASP A 45 -13.86 6.92 -13.77
CA ASP A 45 -14.78 7.91 -13.19
C ASP A 45 -14.30 8.38 -11.81
N SER A 46 -13.79 9.62 -11.78
CA SER A 46 -13.22 10.23 -10.59
C SER A 46 -14.25 10.86 -9.63
N ARG A 47 -15.55 10.82 -9.94
CA ARG A 47 -16.60 11.37 -9.04
C ARG A 47 -16.55 10.77 -7.64
N LEU A 48 -16.38 9.45 -7.52
CA LEU A 48 -16.27 8.77 -6.23
C LEU A 48 -14.95 9.15 -5.53
N ALA A 49 -13.85 9.17 -6.29
CA ALA A 49 -12.53 9.55 -5.80
C ALA A 49 -12.49 11.00 -5.28
N GLN A 50 -13.23 11.93 -5.89
CA GLN A 50 -13.29 13.36 -5.52
C GLN A 50 -14.32 13.70 -4.43
N SER A 51 -15.29 12.81 -4.16
CA SER A 51 -16.37 13.06 -3.19
C SER A 51 -16.18 12.35 -1.85
N VAL A 52 -15.59 11.15 -1.85
CA VAL A 52 -15.39 10.34 -0.63
C VAL A 52 -13.89 10.25 -0.29
N PRO A 53 -13.47 10.42 0.98
CA PRO A 53 -12.09 10.27 1.39
C PRO A 53 -11.47 8.91 1.08
N SER A 54 -10.17 8.87 0.80
CA SER A 54 -9.44 7.63 0.45
C SER A 54 -9.50 6.56 1.55
N TRP A 55 -9.48 6.97 2.82
CA TRP A 55 -9.60 6.10 3.99
C TRP A 55 -11.04 5.61 4.27
N GLU A 56 -12.05 6.16 3.61
CA GLU A 56 -13.43 5.64 3.65
C GLU A 56 -13.71 4.70 2.47
N ARG A 57 -13.11 4.97 1.31
CA ARG A 57 -13.18 4.09 0.12
C ARG A 57 -12.40 2.80 0.28
N VAL A 58 -11.23 2.86 0.91
CA VAL A 58 -10.34 1.72 1.14
C VAL A 58 -9.85 1.75 2.60
N PRO A 59 -10.72 1.40 3.56
CA PRO A 59 -10.44 1.53 4.99
C PRO A 59 -9.25 0.72 5.48
N TRP A 60 -8.56 1.27 6.47
CA TRP A 60 -7.41 0.67 7.14
C TRP A 60 -7.86 -0.34 8.20
N LEU A 61 -7.53 -1.62 8.04
CA LEU A 61 -7.99 -2.72 8.90
C LEU A 61 -7.64 -2.54 10.39
N GLU A 62 -6.55 -1.84 10.68
CA GLU A 62 -6.08 -1.46 12.02
C GLU A 62 -6.83 -0.28 12.66
N GLN A 63 -7.68 0.45 11.92
CA GLN A 63 -8.51 1.54 12.48
C GLN A 63 -9.77 1.00 13.14
N THR A 64 -10.19 1.62 14.25
CA THR A 64 -11.39 1.24 15.01
C THR A 64 -12.69 1.42 14.22
N THR A 65 -12.70 2.30 13.21
CA THR A 65 -13.83 2.55 12.32
C THR A 65 -13.98 1.52 11.19
N ALA A 66 -12.95 0.70 10.93
CA ALA A 66 -12.90 -0.16 9.75
C ALA A 66 -14.04 -1.19 9.69
N ALA A 67 -14.40 -1.79 10.82
CA ALA A 67 -15.52 -2.77 10.88
C ALA A 67 -16.84 -2.14 10.42
N ALA A 68 -17.20 -0.96 10.95
CA ALA A 68 -18.43 -0.27 10.60
C ALA A 68 -18.45 0.21 9.13
N LEU A 69 -17.29 0.58 8.57
CA LEU A 69 -17.17 0.92 7.14
C LEU A 69 -17.35 -0.32 6.26
N LEU A 70 -16.74 -1.45 6.63
CA LEU A 70 -16.80 -2.69 5.85
C LEU A 70 -18.18 -3.36 5.90
N GLU A 71 -18.87 -3.34 7.05
CA GLU A 71 -20.25 -3.85 7.17
C GLU A 71 -21.23 -3.18 6.19
N ASN A 72 -20.98 -1.92 5.82
CA ASN A 72 -21.83 -1.13 4.92
C ASN A 72 -21.27 -1.00 3.49
N SER A 73 -20.10 -1.60 3.21
CA SER A 73 -19.42 -1.46 1.92
C SER A 73 -19.94 -2.44 0.85
N PRO A 74 -20.22 -1.98 -0.38
CA PRO A 74 -20.61 -2.86 -1.47
C PRO A 74 -19.49 -3.83 -1.88
N CYS A 75 -19.86 -4.97 -2.44
CA CYS A 75 -18.92 -5.97 -2.95
C CYS A 75 -18.40 -5.58 -4.34
N PRO A 76 -17.10 -5.76 -4.66
CA PRO A 76 -16.02 -6.28 -3.80
C PRO A 76 -15.53 -5.23 -2.80
N GLN A 77 -15.32 -5.67 -1.55
CA GLN A 77 -14.81 -4.80 -0.49
C GLN A 77 -13.31 -4.53 -0.70
N LEU A 78 -12.89 -3.27 -0.55
CA LEU A 78 -11.49 -2.85 -0.64
C LEU A 78 -10.96 -2.59 0.77
N ILE A 79 -9.81 -3.14 1.13
CA ILE A 79 -9.21 -2.99 2.47
C ILE A 79 -7.75 -2.57 2.32
N SER A 80 -7.26 -1.64 3.13
CA SER A 80 -5.82 -1.36 3.30
C SER A 80 -5.32 -1.90 4.63
N SER A 81 -4.05 -2.30 4.74
CA SER A 81 -3.45 -2.60 6.07
C SER A 81 -1.93 -2.55 6.08
N HIS A 82 -1.36 -2.07 7.19
CA HIS A 82 0.07 -2.16 7.53
C HIS A 82 0.44 -3.39 8.37
N LEU A 83 -0.50 -4.28 8.69
CA LEU A 83 -0.27 -5.38 9.63
C LEU A 83 0.64 -6.49 9.06
N PRO A 84 1.54 -7.08 9.88
CA PRO A 84 2.34 -8.25 9.48
C PRO A 84 1.46 -9.49 9.23
N CYS A 85 1.89 -10.35 8.31
CA CYS A 85 1.16 -11.57 7.93
C CYS A 85 0.84 -12.52 9.09
N CYS A 86 1.61 -12.49 10.18
CA CYS A 86 1.37 -13.33 11.36
C CYS A 86 0.14 -12.91 12.20
N LEU A 87 -0.45 -11.74 11.95
CA LEU A 87 -1.71 -11.30 12.56
C LEU A 87 -2.93 -11.66 11.70
N PHE A 88 -2.71 -12.10 10.47
CA PHE A 88 -3.74 -12.61 9.58
C PHE A 88 -3.85 -14.13 9.77
N SER A 89 -5.09 -14.65 9.80
CA SER A 89 -5.33 -16.06 10.12
C SER A 89 -4.76 -17.01 9.07
N THR A 90 -4.44 -18.24 9.49
CA THR A 90 -4.17 -19.37 8.59
C THR A 90 -5.30 -19.66 7.60
N CYS A 91 -6.51 -19.14 7.83
CA CYS A 91 -7.70 -19.27 6.98
C CYS A 91 -7.63 -18.49 5.64
N PHE A 92 -6.53 -17.77 5.36
CA PHE A 92 -6.26 -17.17 4.03
C PHE A 92 -6.15 -18.18 2.86
N HIS A 93 -6.11 -19.48 3.15
CA HIS A 93 -6.04 -20.52 2.13
C HIS A 93 -7.38 -20.67 1.39
N GLY A 94 -7.51 -19.94 0.28
CA GLY A 94 -8.64 -20.06 -0.66
C GLY A 94 -9.45 -18.78 -0.89
N SER A 95 -9.05 -17.63 -0.34
CA SER A 95 -9.72 -16.34 -0.62
C SER A 95 -9.02 -15.55 -1.74
N ASN A 96 -9.76 -14.61 -2.35
CA ASN A 96 -9.25 -13.72 -3.40
C ASN A 96 -8.46 -12.50 -2.86
N ALA A 97 -7.91 -12.61 -1.64
CA ALA A 97 -7.18 -11.54 -0.97
C ALA A 97 -5.78 -11.30 -1.58
N LYS A 98 -5.37 -10.02 -1.61
CA LYS A 98 -4.23 -9.49 -2.38
C LYS A 98 -3.28 -8.69 -1.45
N VAL A 99 -2.00 -8.50 -1.81
CA VAL A 99 -0.93 -8.11 -0.85
C VAL A 99 0.22 -7.34 -1.52
N ARG A 100 0.76 -6.26 -0.92
CA ARG A 100 1.87 -5.42 -1.45
C ARG A 100 2.78 -4.81 -0.33
N GLY A 101 3.80 -3.98 -0.63
CA GLY A 101 4.81 -3.50 0.35
C GLY A 101 5.67 -2.27 -0.01
N GLY A 102 6.40 -1.73 0.99
CA GLY A 102 7.40 -0.63 0.97
C GLY A 102 8.02 -0.32 2.37
N GLY A 103 9.06 0.54 2.43
CA GLY A 103 9.98 0.84 3.57
C GLY A 103 9.49 1.76 4.73
N SER A 104 10.38 2.52 5.40
CA SER A 104 10.01 3.48 6.49
C SER A 104 11.01 4.65 6.71
N GLY A 105 10.99 5.38 7.85
CA GLY A 105 11.78 6.60 8.13
C GLY A 105 13.17 6.38 8.78
N VAL A 106 14.24 6.69 8.03
CA VAL A 106 15.70 6.53 8.28
C VAL A 106 16.13 6.13 9.70
N ARG A 107 16.14 7.06 10.67
CA ARG A 107 16.77 6.85 12.00
C ARG A 107 16.03 5.84 12.88
N GLY A 108 14.79 5.49 12.56
CA GLY A 108 14.08 4.40 13.22
C GLY A 108 14.37 3.03 12.61
N ILE A 109 14.72 2.95 11.32
CA ILE A 109 14.92 1.69 10.59
C ILE A 109 16.10 0.92 11.17
N GLU A 110 17.25 1.58 11.30
CA GLU A 110 18.52 1.03 11.82
C GLU A 110 18.37 0.38 13.21
N ARG A 111 17.37 0.79 14.00
CA ARG A 111 17.13 0.30 15.37
C ARG A 111 15.83 -0.49 15.52
N GLY A 112 15.09 -0.73 14.43
CA GLY A 112 13.76 -1.36 14.47
C GLY A 112 12.71 -0.59 15.27
N ARG A 113 12.95 0.69 15.58
CA ARG A 113 12.08 1.57 16.39
C ARG A 113 11.28 2.52 15.51
N VAL A 114 10.43 1.97 14.66
CA VAL A 114 9.40 2.71 13.91
C VAL A 114 8.02 2.15 14.25
N LEU A 115 6.96 2.86 13.87
CA LEU A 115 5.60 2.31 13.86
C LEU A 115 5.61 0.99 13.04
N PHE A 116 5.02 -0.06 13.60
CA PHE A 116 5.02 -1.44 13.07
C PHE A 116 6.36 -2.20 13.05
N GLY A 117 7.45 -1.64 13.58
CA GLY A 117 8.72 -2.37 13.82
C GLY A 117 9.65 -2.47 12.60
N SER A 118 10.54 -3.46 12.57
CA SER A 118 11.48 -3.66 11.44
C SER A 118 10.72 -3.86 10.13
N TRP A 119 11.17 -3.23 9.04
CA TRP A 119 10.58 -3.41 7.71
C TRP A 119 10.75 -4.83 7.15
N PHE A 120 11.93 -5.41 7.33
CA PHE A 120 12.34 -6.67 6.69
C PHE A 120 11.45 -7.85 7.13
N GLN A 121 11.04 -7.89 8.39
CA GLN A 121 10.26 -8.99 8.97
C GLN A 121 8.85 -9.14 8.37
N PRO A 122 7.97 -8.12 8.40
CA PRO A 122 6.67 -8.20 7.73
C PRO A 122 6.80 -8.32 6.22
N PHE A 123 7.82 -7.69 5.60
CA PHE A 123 8.07 -7.81 4.17
C PHE A 123 8.33 -9.26 3.75
N LYS A 124 9.32 -9.91 4.37
CA LYS A 124 9.64 -11.32 4.08
C LYS A 124 8.51 -12.27 4.46
N GLY A 125 7.77 -11.96 5.54
CA GLY A 125 6.56 -12.71 5.92
C GLY A 125 5.52 -12.74 4.80
N TRP A 126 5.17 -11.59 4.23
CA TRP A 126 4.27 -11.51 3.09
C TRP A 126 4.84 -12.17 1.83
N LEU A 127 6.12 -11.93 1.52
CA LEU A 127 6.80 -12.50 0.36
C LEU A 127 6.85 -14.04 0.39
N GLY A 128 6.91 -14.64 1.58
CA GLY A 128 6.86 -16.09 1.81
C GLY A 128 5.46 -16.71 1.64
N LEU A 129 4.41 -15.89 1.55
CA LEU A 129 3.04 -16.33 1.27
C LEU A 129 2.62 -16.14 -0.19
N ARG A 130 3.45 -15.51 -1.03
CA ARG A 130 3.11 -15.17 -2.43
C ARG A 130 2.65 -16.38 -3.26
N ASP A 131 3.24 -17.55 -3.03
CA ASP A 131 2.97 -18.78 -3.79
C ASP A 131 1.70 -19.52 -3.26
N ARG A 132 1.06 -18.98 -2.21
CA ARG A 132 -0.10 -19.56 -1.50
C ARG A 132 -1.35 -18.67 -1.57
N LEU A 133 -1.21 -17.45 -2.07
CA LEU A 133 -2.26 -16.42 -2.14
C LEU A 133 -2.38 -15.91 -3.58
N ASN A 134 -3.50 -15.26 -3.91
CA ASN A 134 -3.57 -14.41 -5.09
C ASN A 134 -2.75 -13.12 -4.82
N PHE A 135 -1.44 -13.17 -5.04
CA PHE A 135 -0.49 -12.13 -4.63
C PHE A 135 -0.06 -11.24 -5.81
N LEU A 136 0.02 -9.92 -5.61
CA LEU A 136 0.60 -8.97 -6.58
C LEU A 136 1.65 -8.09 -5.89
N LEU A 137 2.91 -8.42 -6.13
CA LEU A 137 3.99 -7.49 -5.84
C LEU A 137 4.02 -6.40 -6.91
N LEU A 138 4.12 -5.16 -6.46
CA LEU A 138 4.37 -3.98 -7.29
C LEU A 138 5.11 -2.97 -6.40
N THR A 139 5.94 -2.12 -6.97
CA THR A 139 6.78 -1.14 -6.25
C THR A 139 6.40 0.29 -6.65
N CYS A 140 6.78 1.28 -5.84
CA CYS A 140 6.57 2.68 -6.21
C CYS A 140 7.45 3.04 -7.42
N GLU A 141 8.62 2.42 -7.50
CA GLU A 141 9.62 2.54 -8.55
C GLU A 141 9.08 2.05 -9.90
N GLU A 142 8.46 0.88 -9.98
CA GLU A 142 7.78 0.38 -11.19
C GLU A 142 6.67 1.34 -11.64
N MET A 143 5.83 1.82 -10.71
CA MET A 143 4.77 2.79 -11.02
C MET A 143 5.29 4.17 -11.45
N HIS A 144 6.49 4.55 -11.02
CA HIS A 144 7.17 5.75 -11.49
C HIS A 144 7.87 5.55 -12.85
N GLN A 145 8.30 4.34 -13.18
CA GLN A 145 8.91 3.99 -14.47
C GLN A 145 7.86 3.85 -15.58
N ASP A 146 6.77 3.12 -15.31
CA ASP A 146 5.62 2.97 -16.20
C ASP A 146 4.32 2.83 -15.40
N LEU A 147 3.64 3.96 -15.19
CA LEU A 147 2.33 3.99 -14.55
C LEU A 147 1.27 3.25 -15.40
N ARG A 148 1.33 3.34 -16.74
CA ARG A 148 0.32 2.72 -17.59
C ARG A 148 0.44 1.20 -17.54
N GLY A 149 1.64 0.66 -17.78
CA GLY A 149 1.90 -0.77 -17.67
C GLY A 149 1.59 -1.31 -16.28
N SER A 150 1.86 -0.52 -15.22
CA SER A 150 1.45 -0.85 -13.85
C SER A 150 -0.07 -0.94 -13.68
N VAL A 151 -0.84 0.00 -14.25
CA VAL A 151 -2.32 -0.01 -14.23
C VAL A 151 -2.84 -1.21 -15.02
N GLU A 152 -2.35 -1.44 -16.24
CA GLU A 152 -2.72 -2.58 -17.09
C GLU A 152 -2.45 -3.92 -16.39
N TRP A 153 -1.31 -4.05 -15.71
CA TRP A 153 -0.95 -5.21 -14.91
C TRP A 153 -1.87 -5.42 -13.70
N ILE A 154 -2.25 -4.35 -12.99
CA ILE A 154 -3.28 -4.42 -11.94
C ILE A 154 -4.60 -4.89 -12.55
N CYS A 155 -5.07 -4.31 -13.66
CA CYS A 155 -6.33 -4.68 -14.30
C CYS A 155 -6.36 -6.16 -14.73
N GLN A 156 -5.29 -6.66 -15.33
CA GLN A 156 -5.12 -8.08 -15.64
C GLN A 156 -5.22 -8.96 -14.37
N PHE A 157 -4.53 -8.58 -13.30
CA PHE A 157 -4.58 -9.28 -12.01
C PHE A 157 -5.94 -9.18 -11.31
N LEU A 158 -6.70 -8.11 -11.52
CA LEU A 158 -8.10 -7.99 -11.08
C LEU A 158 -9.07 -8.81 -11.94
N GLY A 159 -8.64 -9.30 -13.10
CA GLY A 159 -9.52 -9.91 -14.11
C GLY A 159 -10.46 -8.90 -14.76
N LYS A 160 -10.17 -7.59 -14.67
CA LYS A 160 -10.98 -6.53 -15.25
C LYS A 160 -10.47 -6.16 -16.64
N GLN A 161 -11.32 -6.32 -17.65
CA GLN A 161 -11.07 -5.71 -18.95
C GLN A 161 -11.37 -4.22 -18.88
N GLN A 162 -10.49 -3.41 -19.46
CA GLN A 162 -10.65 -1.97 -19.64
C GLN A 162 -10.28 -1.60 -21.06
N ASP A 163 -10.97 -0.61 -21.63
CA ASP A 163 -10.56 0.00 -22.88
C ASP A 163 -9.47 1.06 -22.65
N ALA A 164 -8.92 1.59 -23.74
CA ALA A 164 -7.84 2.57 -23.69
C ALA A 164 -8.24 3.87 -22.97
N GLN A 165 -9.49 4.31 -23.09
CA GLN A 165 -10.00 5.56 -22.51
C GLN A 165 -10.20 5.41 -20.99
N ALA A 166 -10.70 4.27 -20.53
CA ALA A 166 -10.76 3.94 -19.11
C ALA A 166 -9.36 3.91 -18.48
N LEU A 167 -8.38 3.28 -19.15
CA LEU A 167 -6.98 3.27 -18.71
C LEU A 167 -6.37 4.68 -18.68
N ASP A 168 -6.60 5.50 -19.71
CA ASP A 168 -6.16 6.91 -19.76
C ASP A 168 -6.72 7.70 -18.57
N GLY A 169 -8.02 7.55 -18.28
CA GLY A 169 -8.68 8.20 -17.15
C GLY A 169 -8.12 7.77 -15.80
N VAL A 170 -7.81 6.48 -15.61
CA VAL A 170 -7.12 6.00 -14.40
C VAL A 170 -5.72 6.60 -14.29
N VAL A 171 -4.92 6.58 -15.36
CA VAL A 171 -3.54 7.12 -15.38
C VAL A 171 -3.53 8.63 -15.08
N GLU A 172 -4.44 9.40 -15.68
CA GLU A 172 -4.54 10.85 -15.45
C GLU A 172 -4.90 11.16 -13.99
N ASN A 173 -5.96 10.55 -13.46
CA ASN A 173 -6.45 10.82 -12.10
C ASN A 173 -5.52 10.26 -11.01
N THR A 174 -4.70 9.25 -11.31
CA THR A 174 -3.67 8.72 -10.38
C THR A 174 -2.29 9.34 -10.59
N SER A 175 -2.15 10.34 -11.46
CA SER A 175 -0.91 11.12 -11.55
C SER A 175 -0.65 11.88 -10.24
N PHE A 176 0.64 12.07 -9.89
CA PHE A 176 1.01 12.83 -8.68
C PHE A 176 0.39 14.24 -8.66
N GLN A 177 0.29 14.89 -9.83
CA GLN A 177 -0.33 16.22 -9.94
C GLN A 177 -1.84 16.18 -9.62
N ALA A 178 -2.59 15.26 -10.21
CA ALA A 178 -4.03 15.14 -9.96
C ALA A 178 -4.31 14.77 -8.50
N MET A 179 -3.59 13.77 -7.97
CA MET A 179 -3.70 13.36 -6.57
C MET A 179 -3.34 14.48 -5.59
N ASN A 180 -2.29 15.25 -5.85
CA ASN A 180 -1.90 16.36 -4.98
C ASN A 180 -2.93 17.52 -4.98
N GLN A 181 -3.78 17.62 -6.00
CA GLN A 181 -4.88 18.58 -6.05
C GLN A 181 -6.19 18.03 -5.46
N ASN A 182 -6.36 16.70 -5.42
CA ASN A 182 -7.57 16.05 -4.93
C ASN A 182 -7.64 15.97 -3.39
N LYS A 183 -8.51 16.78 -2.78
CA LYS A 183 -8.60 16.98 -1.32
C LYS A 183 -8.96 15.73 -0.51
N THR A 184 -9.69 14.79 -1.10
CA THR A 184 -10.10 13.52 -0.48
C THR A 184 -8.96 12.52 -0.36
N CYS A 185 -7.88 12.64 -1.15
CA CYS A 185 -6.73 11.74 -1.12
C CYS A 185 -5.45 12.41 -0.58
N ASN A 186 -5.28 13.72 -0.75
CA ASN A 186 -4.15 14.47 -0.16
C ASN A 186 -4.35 14.84 1.33
N TYR A 187 -5.45 14.39 1.96
CA TYR A 187 -5.86 14.66 3.34
C TYR A 187 -6.25 16.13 3.64
N GLY A 188 -6.44 16.95 2.60
CA GLY A 188 -6.84 18.37 2.65
C GLY A 188 -8.24 18.67 3.20
N LEU A 189 -9.04 17.66 3.56
CA LEU A 189 -10.39 17.80 4.13
C LEU A 189 -10.43 17.90 5.67
N GLY A 190 -9.38 18.45 6.29
CA GLY A 190 -9.46 18.88 7.70
C GLY A 190 -9.01 17.86 8.75
N LEU A 191 -8.06 16.96 8.45
CA LEU A 191 -7.34 16.22 9.50
C LEU A 191 -6.29 17.08 10.24
N GLU A 192 -6.55 18.37 10.46
CA GLU A 192 -5.61 19.34 11.05
C GLU A 192 -5.12 18.92 12.45
N ASN A 193 -5.98 18.24 13.22
CA ASN A 193 -5.65 17.69 14.54
C ASN A 193 -4.73 16.46 14.51
N ILE A 194 -4.49 15.86 13.33
CA ILE A 194 -3.67 14.65 13.14
C ILE A 194 -2.45 14.95 12.26
N MET A 195 -2.56 15.89 11.31
CA MET A 195 -1.53 16.18 10.33
C MET A 195 -1.54 17.65 9.89
N ASP A 196 -0.51 18.38 10.29
CA ASP A 196 -0.30 19.79 9.92
C ASP A 196 0.32 19.90 8.51
N GLN A 197 -0.52 20.27 7.55
CA GLN A 197 -0.14 20.43 6.14
C GLN A 197 0.72 21.67 5.88
N TRP A 198 0.78 22.64 6.80
CA TRP A 198 1.65 23.80 6.70
C TRP A 198 3.10 23.46 7.06
N VAL A 199 3.29 22.48 7.97
CA VAL A 199 4.60 21.95 8.33
C VAL A 199 5.10 20.96 7.28
N SER A 200 4.25 20.05 6.80
CA SER A 200 4.57 19.21 5.64
C SER A 200 3.29 18.73 4.94
N PRO A 201 3.12 18.98 3.63
CA PRO A 201 2.02 18.38 2.87
C PRO A 201 2.19 16.85 2.81
N PHE A 202 1.08 16.13 2.88
CA PHE A 202 1.07 14.67 2.88
C PHE A 202 1.67 14.10 1.58
N LEU A 203 1.25 14.63 0.42
CA LEU A 203 1.87 14.35 -0.87
C LEU A 203 3.02 15.33 -1.13
N ARG A 204 4.21 14.97 -0.63
CA ARG A 204 5.36 15.89 -0.51
C ARG A 204 6.17 16.15 -1.79
N LYS A 205 6.54 15.10 -2.53
CA LYS A 205 7.41 15.18 -3.73
C LYS A 205 7.05 14.19 -4.84
N GLY A 206 6.75 12.94 -4.50
CA GLY A 206 6.46 11.90 -5.51
C GLY A 206 7.62 11.63 -6.46
N VAL A 207 8.84 11.49 -5.95
CA VAL A 207 10.04 11.21 -6.75
C VAL A 207 10.87 10.10 -6.08
N PRO A 208 11.22 9.00 -6.80
CA PRO A 208 12.13 7.97 -6.30
C PRO A 208 13.51 8.54 -5.93
N GLY A 209 14.20 7.91 -4.99
CA GLY A 209 15.58 8.28 -4.67
C GLY A 209 15.79 9.57 -3.87
N ASP A 210 14.73 10.30 -3.47
CA ASP A 210 14.84 11.51 -2.62
C ASP A 210 15.65 11.28 -1.34
N TRP A 211 15.71 10.03 -0.85
CA TRP A 211 16.55 9.60 0.27
C TRP A 211 18.03 9.97 0.11
N LYS A 212 18.57 10.00 -1.12
CA LYS A 212 19.96 10.40 -1.40
C LYS A 212 20.27 11.85 -0.98
N GLY A 213 19.24 12.69 -0.83
CA GLY A 213 19.36 14.05 -0.29
C GLY A 213 19.24 14.18 1.24
N HIS A 214 18.90 13.11 1.97
CA HIS A 214 18.70 13.12 3.43
C HIS A 214 19.73 12.29 4.21
N PHE A 215 20.39 11.32 3.56
CA PHE A 215 21.39 10.46 4.19
C PHE A 215 22.79 11.07 4.08
N MET A 216 23.58 11.02 5.16
CA MET A 216 25.03 11.11 5.05
C MET A 216 25.59 9.81 4.44
N VAL A 217 26.73 9.87 3.74
CA VAL A 217 27.39 8.71 3.12
C VAL A 217 27.57 7.55 4.11
N ALA A 218 28.01 7.83 5.34
CA ALA A 218 28.18 6.81 6.37
C ALA A 218 26.86 6.13 6.80
N GLN A 219 25.73 6.87 6.78
CA GLN A 219 24.42 6.30 7.08
C GLN A 219 23.91 5.44 5.92
N SER A 220 24.16 5.86 4.67
CA SER A 220 23.86 5.03 3.49
C SER A 220 24.61 3.71 3.60
N GLN A 221 25.92 3.73 3.83
CA GLN A 221 26.74 2.52 3.93
C GLN A 221 26.28 1.55 5.03
N VAL A 222 25.85 2.06 6.19
CA VAL A 222 25.26 1.24 7.26
C VAL A 222 23.93 0.62 6.81
N PHE A 223 23.07 1.41 6.15
CA PHE A 223 21.80 0.92 5.61
C PHE A 223 22.01 -0.12 4.49
N ASP A 224 22.95 0.11 3.57
CA ASP A 224 23.25 -0.79 2.45
C ASP A 224 23.81 -2.14 2.93
N TRP A 225 24.58 -2.12 4.02
CA TRP A 225 25.05 -3.34 4.69
C TRP A 225 23.88 -4.08 5.36
N LEU A 226 23.06 -3.38 6.15
CA LEU A 226 21.89 -3.95 6.82
C LEU A 226 20.88 -4.53 5.82
N TYR A 227 20.63 -3.83 4.71
CA TYR A 227 19.74 -4.28 3.64
C TYR A 227 20.25 -5.59 3.04
N ARG A 228 21.53 -5.65 2.66
CA ARG A 228 22.17 -6.86 2.14
C ARG A 228 22.12 -8.03 3.12
N GLU A 229 22.40 -7.80 4.41
CA GLU A 229 22.32 -8.83 5.45
C GLU A 229 20.88 -9.36 5.63
N GLN A 230 19.89 -8.47 5.65
CA GLN A 230 18.49 -8.84 5.94
C GLN A 230 17.74 -9.38 4.72
N MET A 231 18.20 -9.12 3.49
CA MET A 231 17.55 -9.52 2.23
C MET A 231 18.31 -10.60 1.44
N GLN A 232 19.45 -11.09 1.92
CA GLN A 232 20.24 -12.15 1.25
C GLN A 232 19.46 -13.45 0.95
N ASP A 233 18.39 -13.71 1.70
CA ASP A 233 17.49 -14.87 1.57
C ASP A 233 16.29 -14.61 0.65
N VAL A 234 16.14 -13.39 0.12
CA VAL A 234 15.06 -13.02 -0.80
C VAL A 234 15.50 -13.22 -2.25
N SER A 235 14.79 -14.11 -2.96
CA SER A 235 15.07 -14.45 -4.36
C SER A 235 14.51 -13.45 -5.39
N ILE A 236 13.88 -12.37 -4.93
CA ILE A 236 13.30 -11.33 -5.80
C ILE A 236 14.31 -10.17 -5.86
N ARG A 237 14.62 -9.70 -7.08
CA ARG A 237 15.32 -8.43 -7.28
C ARG A 237 14.33 -7.28 -7.38
N PHE A 238 14.70 -6.15 -6.81
CA PHE A 238 13.93 -4.91 -6.84
C PHE A 238 14.57 -3.87 -7.76
N PRO A 239 13.80 -2.91 -8.30
CA PRO A 239 14.34 -1.86 -9.18
C PRO A 239 15.42 -0.98 -8.52
N TRP A 240 15.51 -0.95 -7.20
CA TRP A 240 16.50 -0.19 -6.44
C TRP A 240 17.76 -1.00 -6.06
N ASP A 241 17.82 -2.31 -6.34
CA ASP A 241 19.00 -3.15 -6.01
C ASP A 241 20.20 -2.85 -6.92
N GLU A 242 19.98 -2.14 -8.03
CA GLU A 242 20.98 -1.77 -9.04
C GLU A 242 21.31 -0.25 -9.01
N ALA A 243 20.88 0.49 -7.98
CA ALA A 243 20.79 1.96 -7.96
C ALA A 243 21.73 2.71 -6.99
#